data_AF-A0A4Q3A571-F1
#
_entry.id   AF-A0A4Q3A571-F1
#
_cell.length_a   1.000
_cell.length_b   1.000
_cell.length_c   1.000
_cell.angle_alpha   90.00
_cell.angle_beta   90.00
_cell.angle_gamma   90.00
#
_symmetry.space_group_name_H-M   'P 1'
#
loop_
_entity.id
_entity.type
_entity.pdbx_description
1 polymer ?
#
loop_
_entity_poly.entity_id
_entity_poly.type
_entity_poly.pdbx_seq_one_letter_code
_entity_poly.pdbx_strand_id
1 'polypeptide(L)'
;MLVSNDAGIGKVYIDMASVKPDAEGRIAIRKHLFEKPREDGAIGVMTETVFRCESKELRETTKTWFRANGSVAETGQSYSARWISTESSPDRTKMLDMVCAKKL
;
A
#
# COMPACT_ATOMS: atom_id res chain seq x y z
N MET A 1 -12.76 4.92 1.64
CA MET A 1 -12.60 6.10 2.53
C MET A 1 -12.21 7.29 1.66
N LEU A 2 -12.72 8.50 1.95
CA LEU A 2 -12.25 9.72 1.29
C LEU A 2 -11.17 10.35 2.16
N VAL A 3 -10.04 10.74 1.56
CA VAL A 3 -8.93 11.39 2.28
C VAL A 3 -8.63 12.69 1.56
N SER A 4 -8.64 13.81 2.29
CA SER A 4 -8.21 15.10 1.76
C SER A 4 -6.69 15.23 1.91
N ASN A 5 -6.03 15.72 0.87
CA ASN A 5 -4.63 16.13 0.90
C ASN A 5 -4.44 17.45 0.13
N ASP A 6 -3.19 17.92 0.03
CA ASP A 6 -2.85 19.19 -0.62
C ASP A 6 -3.18 19.22 -2.13
N ALA A 7 -3.45 18.05 -2.74
CA ALA A 7 -3.91 17.91 -4.13
C ALA A 7 -5.44 17.79 -4.29
N GLY A 8 -6.19 17.77 -3.18
CA GLY A 8 -7.65 17.70 -3.14
C GLY A 8 -8.20 16.46 -2.41
N ILE A 9 -9.41 16.03 -2.78
CA ILE A 9 -10.04 14.83 -2.20
C ILE A 9 -9.65 13.59 -3.01
N GLY A 10 -8.85 12.71 -2.41
CA GLY A 10 -8.49 11.40 -2.94
C GLY A 10 -9.44 10.30 -2.47
N LYS A 11 -9.67 9.30 -3.33
CA LYS A 11 -10.39 8.07 -2.94
C LYS A 11 -9.37 7.02 -2.52
N VAL A 12 -9.48 6.57 -1.28
CA VAL A 12 -8.66 5.48 -0.73
C VAL A 12 -9.48 4.21 -0.65
N TYR A 13 -8.95 3.15 -1.26
CA TYR A 13 -9.46 1.79 -1.18
C TYR A 13 -8.42 0.91 -0.50
N ILE A 14 -8.84 0.15 0.51
CA ILE A 14 -8.05 -0.93 1.08
C ILE A 14 -8.63 -2.22 0.54
N ASP A 15 -7.82 -3.00 -0.18
CA ASP A 15 -8.25 -4.30 -0.67
C ASP A 15 -8.26 -5.28 0.50
N MET A 16 -9.43 -5.43 1.13
CA MET A 16 -9.58 -6.35 2.25
C MET A 16 -9.40 -7.82 1.85
N ALA A 17 -9.49 -8.16 0.55
CA ALA A 17 -9.24 -9.51 0.07
C ALA A 17 -7.73 -9.85 0.08
N SER A 18 -6.86 -8.84 0.04
CA SER A 18 -5.41 -9.04 0.17
C SER A 18 -4.99 -9.37 1.62
N VAL A 19 -5.82 -9.02 2.60
CA VAL A 19 -5.54 -9.19 4.04
C VAL A 19 -5.80 -10.63 4.49
N LYS A 20 -5.08 -11.57 3.87
CA LYS A 20 -5.02 -12.98 4.29
C LYS A 20 -3.56 -13.41 4.34
N PRO A 21 -3.17 -14.27 5.30
CA PRO A 21 -1.85 -14.87 5.29
C PRO A 21 -1.67 -15.74 4.04
N ASP A 22 -0.52 -15.61 3.37
CA ASP A 22 -0.07 -16.56 2.35
C ASP A 22 0.42 -17.88 2.98
N ALA A 23 0.89 -18.82 2.15
CA ALA A 23 1.39 -20.11 2.62
C ALA A 23 2.60 -19.97 3.56
N GLU A 24 3.32 -18.84 3.48
CA GLU A 24 4.44 -18.47 4.34
C GLU A 24 4.01 -17.57 5.53
N GLY A 25 2.71 -17.42 5.78
CA GLY A 25 2.16 -16.64 6.90
C GLY A 25 2.31 -15.12 6.75
N ARG A 26 2.61 -14.62 5.55
CA ARG A 26 2.77 -13.18 5.26
C ARG A 26 1.44 -12.58 4.91
N ILE A 27 1.19 -11.37 5.40
CA ILE A 27 -0.08 -10.67 5.14
C ILE A 27 0.19 -9.44 4.27
N ALA A 28 -0.50 -9.34 3.14
CA ALA A 28 -0.38 -8.20 2.24
C ALA A 28 -1.55 -7.23 2.42
N ILE A 29 -1.28 -5.95 2.58
CA ILE A 29 -2.29 -4.89 2.56
C ILE A 29 -2.04 -4.05 1.33
N ARG A 30 -3.01 -4.03 0.41
CA ARG A 30 -2.98 -3.11 -0.73
C ARG A 30 -3.85 -1.90 -0.47
N LYS A 31 -3.25 -0.74 -0.59
CA LYS A 31 -3.90 0.57 -0.53
C LYS A 31 -3.83 1.21 -1.91
N HIS A 32 -4.98 1.52 -2.49
CA HIS A 32 -5.08 2.33 -3.70
C HIS A 32 -5.52 3.74 -3.32
N LEU A 33 -4.79 4.73 -3.78
CA LEU A 33 -5.11 6.15 -3.68
C LEU A 33 -5.27 6.70 -5.10
N PHE A 34 -6.48 7.11 -5.45
CA PHE A 34 -6.74 7.82 -6.69
C PHE A 34 -6.90 9.31 -6.39
N GLU A 35 -6.13 10.14 -7.08
CA GLU A 35 -6.11 11.59 -6.91
C GLU A 35 -6.63 12.27 -8.18
N LYS A 36 -6.87 13.58 -8.13
CA LYS A 36 -6.91 14.38 -9.36
C LYS A 36 -5.58 14.18 -10.09
N PRO A 37 -5.57 14.25 -11.43
CA PRO A 37 -4.31 14.17 -12.18
C PRO A 37 -3.29 15.15 -11.58
N ARG A 38 -2.16 14.60 -11.12
CA ARG A 38 -1.01 15.40 -10.69
C ARG A 38 -0.40 16.10 -11.90
N GLU A 39 0.46 17.10 -11.66
CA GLU A 39 1.13 17.84 -12.75
C GLU A 39 1.95 16.93 -13.68
N ASP A 40 2.42 15.78 -13.18
CA ASP A 40 3.15 14.76 -13.93
C ASP A 40 2.23 13.79 -14.72
N GLY A 41 0.91 13.95 -14.63
CA GLY A 41 -0.09 13.10 -15.29
C GLY A 41 -0.45 11.82 -14.53
N ALA A 42 0.09 11.60 -13.32
CA ALA A 42 -0.30 10.49 -12.47
C ALA A 42 -1.73 10.69 -11.96
N ILE A 43 -2.55 9.64 -12.06
CA ILE A 43 -3.97 9.63 -11.64
C ILE A 43 -4.23 8.73 -10.43
N GLY A 44 -3.23 7.98 -10.00
CA GLY A 44 -3.33 7.16 -8.82
C GLY A 44 -2.02 6.50 -8.44
N VAL A 45 -1.98 6.06 -7.19
CA VAL A 45 -0.87 5.34 -6.58
C VAL A 45 -1.44 4.13 -5.88
N MET A 46 -0.79 2.98 -6.02
CA MET A 46 -1.05 1.79 -5.23
C MET A 46 0.17 1.50 -4.38
N THR A 47 -0.03 1.33 -3.08
CA THR A 47 1.00 0.86 -2.15
C THR A 47 0.59 -0.50 -1.62
N GLU A 48 1.42 -1.51 -1.85
CA GLU A 48 1.31 -2.82 -1.23
C GLU A 48 2.29 -2.90 -0.07
N THR A 49 1.79 -3.12 1.13
CA THR A 49 2.59 -3.37 2.33
C THR A 49 2.48 -4.84 2.69
N VAL A 50 3.58 -5.58 2.64
CA VAL A 50 3.65 -6.99 3.05
C VAL A 50 4.27 -7.08 4.43
N PHE A 51 3.59 -7.76 5.35
CA PHE A 51 4.02 -7.97 6.73
C PHE A 51 4.49 -9.41 6.94
N ARG A 52 5.57 -9.56 7.71
CA ARG A 52 6.03 -10.83 8.28
C ARG A 52 5.86 -10.78 9.79
N CYS A 53 4.88 -11.51 10.28
CA CYS A 53 4.55 -11.51 11.71
C CYS A 53 5.66 -12.11 12.58
N GLU A 54 6.36 -13.14 12.09
CA GLU A 54 7.40 -13.83 12.86
C GLU A 54 8.67 -12.98 13.03
N SER A 55 9.13 -12.33 11.95
CA SER A 55 10.34 -11.50 11.98
C SER A 55 10.07 -10.03 12.34
N LYS A 56 8.81 -9.63 12.50
CA LYS A 56 8.37 -8.23 12.71
C LYS A 56 8.95 -7.27 11.66
N GLU A 57 8.90 -7.71 10.41
CA GLU A 57 9.36 -6.92 9.27
C GLU A 57 8.19 -6.56 8.37
N LEU A 58 8.33 -5.45 7.68
CA LEU A 58 7.45 -5.11 6.57
C LEU A 58 8.26 -4.74 5.32
N ARG A 59 7.60 -4.84 4.17
CA ARG A 59 8.10 -4.36 2.89
C ARG A 59 7.01 -3.56 2.20
N GLU A 60 7.34 -2.38 1.70
CA GLU A 60 6.42 -1.54 0.94
C GLU A 60 6.82 -1.53 -0.54
N THR A 61 5.83 -1.75 -1.39
CA THR A 61 5.96 -1.62 -2.85
C THR A 61 4.96 -0.57 -3.31
N THR A 62 5.44 0.49 -3.94
CA THR A 62 4.58 1.55 -4.49
C THR A 62 4.61 1.50 -6.01
N LYS A 63 3.41 1.55 -6.63
CA LYS A 63 3.18 1.60 -8.07
C LYS A 63 2.37 2.83 -8.43
N THR A 64 2.68 3.46 -9.56
CA THR A 64 1.99 4.67 -10.02
C THR A 64 1.22 4.41 -11.32
N TRP A 65 0.00 4.94 -11.38
CA TRP A 65 -0.92 4.79 -12.50
C TRP A 65 -1.04 6.13 -13.23
N PHE A 66 -0.89 6.10 -14.55
CA PHE A 66 -0.99 7.27 -15.40
C PHE A 66 -2.14 7.12 -16.39
N ARG A 67 -2.70 8.25 -16.81
CA ARG A 67 -3.68 8.26 -17.91
C ARG A 67 -2.96 8.60 -19.20
N ALA A 68 -2.85 7.64 -20.11
CA ALA A 68 -2.28 7.84 -21.43
C ALA A 68 -3.35 7.54 -22.49
N ASN A 69 -3.62 8.51 -23.38
CA ASN A 69 -4.51 8.35 -24.54
C ASN A 69 -5.88 7.74 -24.20
N GLY A 70 -6.53 8.23 -23.15
CA GLY A 70 -7.86 7.76 -22.73
C GLY A 70 -7.86 6.44 -21.94
N SER A 71 -6.75 5.71 -21.91
CA SER A 71 -6.58 4.48 -21.13
C SER A 71 -5.81 4.73 -19.83
N VAL A 72 -6.14 3.94 -18.80
CA VAL A 72 -5.39 3.90 -17.55
C VAL A 72 -4.28 2.87 -17.73
N ALA A 73 -3.03 3.31 -17.68
CA ALA A 73 -1.87 2.43 -17.76
C ALA A 73 -1.14 2.41 -16.41
N GLU A 74 -0.89 1.21 -15.88
CA GLU A 74 0.10 1.02 -14.82
C GLU A 74 1.47 1.30 -15.45
N THR A 75 2.11 2.41 -15.07
CA THR A 75 3.53 2.57 -15.44
C THR A 75 4.34 1.78 -14.44
N GLY A 76 5.24 0.93 -14.94
CA GLY A 76 6.03 0.00 -14.14
C GLY A 76 7.03 0.63 -13.16
N GLN A 77 6.95 1.93 -12.85
CA GLN A 77 7.75 2.52 -11.78
C GLN A 77 7.28 1.96 -10.43
N SER A 78 8.02 0.94 -10.02
CA SER A 78 7.78 0.17 -8.81
C SER A 78 8.91 0.50 -7.84
N TYR A 79 8.64 1.31 -6.82
CA TYR A 79 9.61 1.44 -5.73
C TYR A 79 9.33 0.34 -4.72
N SER A 80 10.23 -0.65 -4.66
CA SER A 80 10.22 -1.67 -3.61
C SER A 80 11.25 -1.31 -2.56
N ALA A 81 10.79 -1.07 -1.33
CA ALA A 81 11.69 -1.06 -0.19
C ALA A 81 12.30 -2.46 0.02
N ARG A 82 13.45 -2.52 0.69
CA ARG A 82 13.93 -3.76 1.33
C ARG A 82 12.98 -4.11 2.49
N TRP A 83 13.15 -5.29 3.08
CA TRP A 83 12.51 -5.57 4.36
C TRP A 83 13.05 -4.60 5.41
N ILE A 84 12.14 -3.99 6.16
CA ILE A 84 12.44 -3.01 7.20
C ILE A 84 11.81 -3.52 8.49
N SER A 85 12.58 -3.53 9.58
CA SER A 85 12.06 -3.80 10.91
C SER A 85 11.01 -2.75 11.30
N THR A 86 9.85 -3.22 11.79
CA THR A 86 8.78 -2.32 12.25
C THR A 86 9.14 -1.63 13.56
N GLU A 87 10.10 -2.15 14.32
CA GLU A 87 10.45 -1.67 15.66
C GLU A 87 10.93 -0.21 15.68
N SER A 88 11.45 0.28 14.55
CA SER A 88 11.88 1.67 14.38
C SER A 88 10.73 2.68 14.25
N SER A 89 9.48 2.23 14.16
CA SER A 89 8.31 3.09 13.99
C SER A 89 7.12 2.58 14.82
N PRO A 90 6.67 3.35 15.84
CA PRO A 90 5.51 2.98 16.65
C PRO A 90 4.24 2.72 15.84
N ASP A 91 4.03 3.48 14.76
CA ASP A 91 2.86 3.32 13.89
C ASP A 91 2.92 2.01 13.10
N ARG A 92 4.11 1.65 12.59
CA ARG A 92 4.32 0.38 11.87
C ARG A 92 4.18 -0.82 12.81
N THR A 93 4.66 -0.71 14.05
CA THR A 93 4.47 -1.74 15.09
C THR A 93 2.98 -1.94 15.40
N LYS A 94 2.21 -0.87 15.62
CA LYS A 94 0.75 -0.98 15.84
C LYS A 94 0.04 -1.63 14.66
N MET A 95 0.41 -1.25 13.43
CA MET A 95 -0.17 -1.82 12.23
C MET A 95 0.14 -3.31 12.11
N LEU A 96 1.39 -3.71 12.38
CA LEU A 96 1.80 -5.11 12.44
C LEU A 96 0.99 -5.87 13.50
N ASP A 97 0.85 -5.34 14.71
CA ASP A 97 0.09 -5.97 15.79
C ASP A 97 -1.38 -6.17 15.39
N MET A 98 -2.02 -5.17 14.79
CA MET A 98 -3.41 -5.29 14.31
C MET A 98 -3.58 -6.37 13.24
N VAL A 99 -2.58 -6.50 12.36
CA VAL A 99 -2.60 -7.44 11.23
C VAL A 99 -2.29 -8.86 11.69
N CYS A 100 -1.28 -9.01 12.55
CA CYS A 100 -0.81 -10.28 13.08
C CYS A 100 -1.63 -10.81 14.25
N ALA A 101 -2.36 -9.96 14.98
CA ALA A 101 -3.32 -10.39 15.99
C ALA A 101 -4.58 -11.02 15.36
N LYS A 102 -4.88 -10.72 14.09
CA LYS A 102 -5.95 -11.37 13.32
C LYS A 102 -5.53 -12.74 12.75
N LYS A 103 -4.65 -13.48 13.45
CA LYS A 103 -4.48 -14.93 13.21
C LYS A 103 -5.84 -15.60 13.47
N LEU A 104 -6.66 -15.68 12.42
CA LEU A 104 -7.85 -16.50 12.30
C LEU A 104 -7.48 -17.97 12.52
#